data_AF-A0A836HHS8-F1
#
_entry.id   AF-A0A836HHS8-F1
#
_cell.length_a   1.000
_cell.length_b   1.000
_cell.length_c   1.000
_cell.angle_alpha   90.00
_cell.angle_beta   90.00
_cell.angle_gamma   90.00
#
_symmetry.space_group_name_H-M   'P 1'
#
loop_
_entity.id
_entity.type
_entity.pdbx_description
1 polymer ?
#
loop_
_entity_poly.entity_id
_entity_poly.type
_entity_poly.pdbx_seq_one_letter_code
_entity_poly.pdbx_strand_id
1 'polypeptide(L)'
;MEAFHYELWARCTSFVASACAGRDASHGLGHMRKVTEQAILLYLMDAAGTAAPGERAGMLYRIILVGMLHDVADHKYDVNGTLLSQVKSFVAAEALTLVIHAANTDPSLFSVPMSHAKAGGGEETKAQLVAQLLLTSLDAISYSKEAKRGSRWYVPALSDGVAAVASKSSSWVAVRDYVSDSDKLEAIGEEGLLRCYEYTCAQYRAAALAQRKLNSPQASSEMAASHAASVERQLEAMLLGEVVTHFHEKLKRLQPMFIVTPAGKNLGTPRAAEMAALLEEWQRHGPPPVTVYWRNAAAEYTHQREIGSLVEGQR
;
A
#
# COMPACT_ATOMS: atom_id res chain seq x y z
N MET A 1 -2.42 23.40 2.19
CA MET A 1 -0.99 23.04 2.32
C MET A 1 -0.22 24.32 2.51
N GLU A 2 0.80 24.29 3.36
CA GLU A 2 1.64 25.44 3.73
C GLU A 2 3.11 25.12 3.41
N ALA A 3 4.00 26.13 3.43
CA ALA A 3 5.41 25.99 3.03
C ALA A 3 6.12 24.78 3.65
N PHE A 4 5.98 24.59 4.98
CA PHE A 4 6.62 23.49 5.69
C PHE A 4 6.15 22.09 5.23
N HIS A 5 4.92 21.97 4.69
CA HIS A 5 4.44 20.72 4.11
C HIS A 5 5.13 20.38 2.78
N TYR A 6 5.42 21.40 1.96
CA TYR A 6 6.15 21.21 0.71
C TYR A 6 7.62 20.88 0.97
N GLU A 7 8.22 21.47 2.01
CA GLU A 7 9.56 21.10 2.45
C GLU A 7 9.62 19.65 2.94
N LEU A 8 8.63 19.22 3.76
CA LEU A 8 8.50 17.83 4.16
C LEU A 8 8.35 16.92 2.93
N TRP A 9 7.46 17.28 2.00
CA TRP A 9 7.25 16.52 0.76
C TRP A 9 8.54 16.31 -0.03
N ALA A 10 9.39 17.35 -0.12
CA ALA A 10 10.69 17.27 -0.79
C ALA A 10 11.65 16.33 -0.05
N ARG A 11 11.72 16.40 1.29
CA ARG A 11 12.55 15.48 2.09
C ARG A 11 12.08 14.03 1.96
N CYS A 12 10.77 13.78 2.09
CA CYS A 12 10.18 12.46 1.86
C CYS A 12 10.45 11.95 0.45
N THR A 13 10.26 12.79 -0.58
CA THR A 13 10.53 12.44 -1.97
C THR A 13 11.98 11.96 -2.13
N SER A 14 12.95 12.73 -1.66
CA SER A 14 14.37 12.39 -1.78
C SER A 14 14.70 11.09 -1.05
N PHE A 15 14.18 10.92 0.16
CA PHE A 15 14.37 9.70 0.95
C PHE A 15 13.78 8.46 0.24
N VAL A 16 12.52 8.53 -0.18
CA VAL A 16 11.82 7.42 -0.83
C VAL A 16 12.44 7.10 -2.19
N ALA A 17 12.82 8.11 -2.98
CA ALA A 17 13.48 7.90 -4.26
C ALA A 17 14.79 7.12 -4.11
N SER A 18 15.57 7.44 -3.07
CA SER A 18 16.81 6.74 -2.77
C SER A 18 16.56 5.33 -2.23
N ALA A 19 15.68 5.17 -1.25
CA ALA A 19 15.41 3.89 -0.58
C ALA A 19 14.67 2.87 -1.47
N CYS A 20 13.92 3.34 -2.46
CA CYS A 20 13.12 2.52 -3.38
C CYS A 20 13.70 2.48 -4.81
N ALA A 21 14.97 2.88 -4.99
CA ALA A 21 15.62 2.85 -6.29
C ALA A 21 15.60 1.44 -6.89
N GLY A 22 15.10 1.31 -8.13
CA GLY A 22 15.02 0.04 -8.85
C GLY A 22 13.88 -0.89 -8.45
N ARG A 23 12.97 -0.47 -7.57
CA ARG A 23 11.73 -1.22 -7.29
C ARG A 23 10.74 -1.10 -8.46
N ASP A 24 9.85 -2.08 -8.55
CA ASP A 24 8.72 -2.03 -9.47
C ASP A 24 7.76 -0.88 -9.14
N ALA A 25 6.92 -0.51 -10.10
CA ALA A 25 6.02 0.62 -10.00
C ALA A 25 5.04 0.53 -8.80
N SER A 26 4.73 -0.68 -8.33
CA SER A 26 3.80 -0.89 -7.21
C SER A 26 4.39 -0.65 -5.83
N HIS A 27 5.72 -0.55 -5.69
CA HIS A 27 6.40 -0.30 -4.41
C HIS A 27 7.45 0.81 -4.54
N GLY A 28 7.32 1.66 -5.56
CA GLY A 28 8.24 2.77 -5.87
C GLY A 28 7.69 4.14 -5.50
N LEU A 29 8.47 5.19 -5.78
CA LEU A 29 8.11 6.58 -5.48
C LEU A 29 6.75 7.01 -6.05
N GLY A 30 6.40 6.53 -7.25
CA GLY A 30 5.13 6.86 -7.90
C GLY A 30 3.91 6.39 -7.09
N HIS A 31 3.95 5.14 -6.60
CA HIS A 31 2.90 4.59 -5.73
C HIS A 31 2.80 5.38 -4.42
N MET A 32 3.91 5.62 -3.72
CA MET A 32 3.93 6.38 -2.46
C MET A 32 3.32 7.78 -2.61
N ARG A 33 3.63 8.48 -3.70
CA ARG A 33 3.07 9.80 -4.00
C ARG A 33 1.57 9.73 -4.23
N LYS A 34 1.12 8.80 -5.07
CA LYS A 34 -0.31 8.60 -5.39
C LYS A 34 -1.12 8.29 -4.12
N VAL A 35 -0.62 7.40 -3.27
CA VAL A 35 -1.24 7.08 -1.96
C VAL A 35 -1.27 8.32 -1.06
N THR A 36 -0.19 9.09 -1.01
CA THR A 36 -0.15 10.29 -0.16
C THR A 36 -1.10 11.39 -0.65
N GLU A 37 -1.10 11.68 -1.95
CA GLU A 37 -1.99 12.66 -2.58
C GLU A 37 -3.46 12.29 -2.38
N GLN A 38 -3.80 11.01 -2.59
CA GLN A 38 -5.16 10.54 -2.40
C GLN A 38 -5.54 10.54 -0.91
N ALA A 39 -4.66 10.19 0.02
CA ALA A 39 -4.93 10.31 1.46
C ALA A 39 -5.20 11.77 1.89
N ILE A 40 -4.45 12.74 1.33
CA ILE A 40 -4.71 14.18 1.53
C ILE A 40 -6.10 14.53 1.01
N LEU A 41 -6.48 14.07 -0.19
CA LEU A 41 -7.81 14.30 -0.75
C LEU A 41 -8.91 13.74 0.14
N LEU A 42 -8.79 12.49 0.60
CA LEU A 42 -9.77 11.87 1.50
C LEU A 42 -9.97 12.70 2.77
N TYR A 43 -8.87 13.12 3.39
CA TYR A 43 -8.92 13.98 4.58
C TYR A 43 -9.62 15.31 4.28
N LEU A 44 -9.29 15.98 3.18
CA LEU A 44 -9.90 17.27 2.84
C LEU A 44 -11.40 17.16 2.51
N MET A 45 -11.83 16.03 1.94
CA MET A 45 -13.24 15.74 1.70
C MET A 45 -14.02 15.59 3.01
N ASP A 46 -13.47 14.86 3.98
CA ASP A 46 -14.13 14.61 5.26
C ASP A 46 -14.04 15.81 6.23
N ALA A 47 -12.97 16.61 6.14
CA ALA A 47 -12.68 17.71 7.06
C ALA A 47 -13.23 19.08 6.61
N ALA A 48 -14.07 19.14 5.57
CA ALA A 48 -14.56 20.34 4.92
C ALA A 48 -15.07 21.43 5.90
N GLY A 49 -14.16 22.32 6.33
CA GLY A 49 -14.46 23.51 7.14
C GLY A 49 -14.47 23.34 8.67
N THR A 50 -14.29 22.14 9.22
CA THR A 50 -14.52 21.89 10.65
C THR A 50 -13.26 21.93 11.52
N ALA A 51 -12.09 21.61 10.95
CA ALA A 51 -10.82 21.60 11.68
C ALA A 51 -10.18 23.00 11.77
N ALA A 52 -9.64 23.33 12.95
CA ALA A 52 -8.82 24.52 13.15
C ALA A 52 -7.57 24.50 12.24
N PRO A 53 -7.01 25.66 11.83
CA PRO A 53 -5.87 25.71 10.92
C PRO A 53 -4.66 24.87 11.38
N GLY A 54 -4.23 25.00 12.63
CA GLY A 54 -3.11 24.23 13.17
C GLY A 54 -3.38 22.73 13.25
N GLU A 55 -4.58 22.32 13.66
CA GLU A 55 -4.96 20.90 13.63
C GLU A 55 -4.90 20.32 12.21
N ARG A 56 -5.39 21.08 11.22
CA ARG A 56 -5.33 20.69 9.81
C ARG A 56 -3.89 20.57 9.32
N ALA A 57 -3.05 21.54 9.64
CA ALA A 57 -1.64 21.54 9.29
C ALA A 57 -0.91 20.34 9.91
N GLY A 58 -1.16 20.05 11.19
CA GLY A 58 -0.58 18.88 11.87
C GLY A 58 -1.07 17.55 11.28
N MET A 59 -2.35 17.45 10.91
CA MET A 59 -2.91 16.28 10.24
C MET A 59 -2.25 16.02 8.89
N LEU A 60 -2.15 17.05 8.04
CA LEU A 60 -1.54 16.93 6.71
C LEU A 60 -0.07 16.52 6.81
N TYR A 61 0.71 17.07 7.75
CA TYR A 61 2.10 16.67 7.96
C TYR A 61 2.23 15.17 8.25
N ARG A 62 1.36 14.64 9.13
CA ARG A 62 1.36 13.23 9.52
C ARG A 62 0.89 12.32 8.38
N ILE A 63 -0.12 12.73 7.62
CA ILE A 63 -0.56 12.02 6.40
C ILE A 63 0.59 11.92 5.40
N ILE A 64 1.35 13.01 5.19
CA ILE A 64 2.50 13.00 4.27
C ILE A 64 3.56 12.00 4.73
N LEU A 65 3.94 12.02 6.01
CA LEU A 65 4.92 11.09 6.54
C LEU A 65 4.46 9.64 6.42
N VAL A 66 3.23 9.34 6.87
CA VAL A 66 2.74 7.96 6.87
C VAL A 66 2.55 7.47 5.43
N GLY A 67 1.92 8.26 4.57
CA GLY A 67 1.71 7.92 3.16
C GLY A 67 3.01 7.70 2.38
N MET A 68 4.00 8.57 2.56
CA MET A 68 5.26 8.46 1.80
C MET A 68 6.14 7.30 2.28
N LEU A 69 6.01 6.87 3.55
CA LEU A 69 6.92 5.90 4.16
C LEU A 69 6.33 4.50 4.35
N HIS A 70 5.01 4.31 4.20
CA HIS A 70 4.30 3.10 4.63
C HIS A 70 4.87 1.79 4.08
N ASP A 71 5.43 1.82 2.87
CA ASP A 71 5.83 0.63 2.14
C ASP A 71 7.36 0.63 1.83
N VAL A 72 8.10 1.62 2.38
CA VAL A 72 9.57 1.71 2.21
C VAL A 72 10.28 0.50 2.82
N ALA A 73 9.86 0.06 4.01
CA ALA A 73 10.42 -1.09 4.72
C ALA A 73 9.56 -2.35 4.54
N ASP A 74 8.93 -2.52 3.37
CA ASP A 74 8.21 -3.76 3.08
C ASP A 74 9.16 -4.98 3.10
N HIS A 75 8.67 -6.06 3.71
CA HIS A 75 9.41 -7.29 3.96
C HIS A 75 9.98 -7.95 2.69
N LYS A 76 9.36 -7.72 1.52
CA LYS A 76 9.85 -8.22 0.23
C LYS A 76 11.18 -7.58 -0.15
N TYR A 77 11.44 -6.34 0.29
CA TYR A 77 12.64 -5.58 -0.05
C TYR A 77 13.60 -5.42 1.14
N ASP A 78 13.12 -5.60 2.38
CA ASP A 78 13.92 -5.41 3.59
C ASP A 78 14.32 -6.70 4.31
N VAL A 79 14.97 -7.61 3.57
CA VAL A 79 15.38 -8.93 4.08
C VAL A 79 16.24 -8.83 5.35
N ASN A 80 17.08 -7.80 5.45
CA ASN A 80 18.05 -7.63 6.55
C ASN A 80 17.66 -6.56 7.58
N GLY A 81 16.49 -5.90 7.45
CA GLY A 81 16.06 -4.84 8.36
C GLY A 81 16.77 -3.49 8.20
N THR A 82 17.57 -3.33 7.14
CA THR A 82 18.32 -2.11 6.85
C THR A 82 17.37 -0.95 6.52
N LEU A 83 16.34 -1.20 5.71
CA LEU A 83 15.39 -0.16 5.30
C LEU A 83 14.54 0.26 6.50
N LEU A 84 14.10 -0.68 7.35
CA LEU A 84 13.42 -0.36 8.60
C LEU A 84 14.28 0.52 9.50
N SER A 85 15.58 0.25 9.59
CA SER A 85 16.51 1.07 10.37
C SER A 85 16.64 2.48 9.80
N GLN A 86 16.71 2.62 8.47
CA GLN A 86 16.71 3.93 7.80
C GLN A 86 15.40 4.69 8.02
N VAL A 87 14.26 4.02 7.90
CA VAL A 87 12.92 4.61 8.17
C VAL A 87 12.84 5.09 9.61
N LYS A 88 13.30 4.30 10.60
CA LYS A 88 13.33 4.71 12.01
C LYS A 88 14.15 5.98 12.23
N SER A 89 15.35 6.06 11.64
CA SER A 89 16.21 7.25 11.72
C SER A 89 15.56 8.48 11.08
N PHE A 90 14.95 8.31 9.90
CA PHE A 90 14.25 9.38 9.20
C PHE A 90 13.04 9.87 10.00
N VAL A 91 12.21 8.95 10.50
CA VAL A 91 11.05 9.25 11.35
C VAL A 91 11.46 9.98 12.64
N ALA A 92 12.55 9.58 13.28
CA ALA A 92 13.03 10.26 14.49
C ALA A 92 13.42 11.73 14.21
N ALA A 93 14.12 11.98 13.10
CA ALA A 93 14.50 13.33 12.69
C ALA A 93 13.29 14.20 12.32
N GLU A 94 12.31 13.66 11.59
CA GLU A 94 11.09 14.39 11.23
C GLU A 94 10.17 14.62 12.43
N ALA A 95 10.12 13.69 13.38
CA ALA A 95 9.39 13.87 14.63
C ALA A 95 9.97 15.01 15.46
N LEU A 96 11.30 15.09 15.58
CA LEU A 96 11.97 16.21 16.26
C LEU A 96 11.71 17.54 15.54
N THR A 97 11.82 17.55 14.21
CA THR A 97 11.55 18.72 13.37
C THR A 97 10.13 19.25 13.60
N LEU A 98 9.13 18.35 13.62
CA LEU A 98 7.73 18.72 13.88
C LEU A 98 7.54 19.29 15.28
N VAL A 99 8.15 18.69 16.31
CA VAL A 99 8.06 19.16 17.71
C VAL A 99 8.65 20.54 17.86
N ILE A 100 9.85 20.78 17.32
CA ILE A 100 10.50 22.09 17.36
C ILE A 100 9.66 23.11 16.59
N HIS A 101 9.14 22.76 15.42
CA HIS A 101 8.31 23.66 14.64
C HIS A 101 7.06 24.09 15.42
N ALA A 102 6.31 23.14 15.95
CA ALA A 102 5.09 23.42 16.72
C ALA A 102 5.35 24.17 18.02
N ALA A 103 6.49 23.98 18.68
CA ALA A 103 6.87 24.79 19.84
C ALA A 103 7.09 26.27 19.48
N ASN A 104 7.57 26.54 18.26
CA ASN A 104 7.91 27.88 17.80
C ASN A 104 6.77 28.60 17.06
N THR A 105 5.86 27.86 16.40
CA THR A 105 4.84 28.45 15.52
C THR A 105 3.42 28.31 16.06
N ASP A 106 2.98 27.07 16.28
CA ASP A 106 1.61 26.78 16.70
C ASP A 106 1.54 25.46 17.48
N PRO A 107 1.39 25.51 18.82
CA PRO A 107 1.23 24.31 19.64
C PRO A 107 0.01 23.45 19.26
N SER A 108 -0.99 24.02 18.59
CA SER A 108 -2.20 23.30 18.15
C SER A 108 -1.95 22.34 16.98
N LEU A 109 -0.76 22.37 16.36
CA LEU A 109 -0.27 21.31 15.46
C LEU A 109 -0.31 19.92 16.13
N PHE A 110 -0.30 19.87 17.47
CA PHE A 110 -0.48 18.66 18.28
C PHE A 110 -1.87 18.57 18.94
N SER A 111 -2.95 18.93 18.25
CA SER A 111 -4.33 18.99 18.81
C SER A 111 -4.85 17.73 19.54
N VAL A 112 -4.12 16.61 19.53
CA VAL A 112 -4.42 15.45 20.36
C VAL A 112 -3.40 15.36 21.50
N PRO A 113 -3.86 15.26 22.77
CA PRO A 113 -2.96 15.27 23.90
C PRO A 113 -2.07 14.04 23.84
N MET A 114 -0.77 14.28 23.75
CA MET A 114 0.26 13.33 24.12
C MET A 114 0.14 13.12 25.63
N SER A 115 -0.80 12.28 26.04
CA SER A 115 -1.39 12.27 27.39
C SER A 115 -0.39 11.78 28.44
N HIS A 116 0.63 11.03 28.02
CA HIS A 116 1.70 10.53 28.90
C HIS A 116 3.00 11.35 28.88
N ALA A 117 3.10 12.42 28.10
CA ALA A 117 4.15 13.38 28.36
C ALA A 117 3.77 14.09 29.66
N LYS A 118 4.22 13.56 30.81
CA LYS A 118 4.23 14.30 32.09
C LYS A 118 4.59 15.73 31.73
N ALA A 119 3.83 16.70 32.21
CA ALA A 119 3.90 18.11 31.79
C ALA A 119 5.29 18.79 31.96
N GLY A 120 6.35 18.06 32.29
CA GLY A 120 7.76 18.45 32.25
C GLY A 120 8.67 17.60 31.34
N GLY A 121 8.14 16.81 30.40
CA GLY A 121 8.95 16.11 29.39
C GLY A 121 9.44 17.08 28.31
N GLY A 122 10.77 17.13 28.10
CA GLY A 122 11.39 17.99 27.09
C GLY A 122 10.99 17.64 25.65
N GLU A 123 11.41 18.47 24.69
CA GLU A 123 11.13 18.29 23.26
C GLU A 123 11.55 16.91 22.75
N GLU A 124 12.64 16.35 23.27
CA GLU A 124 13.12 15.02 22.91
C GLU A 124 12.14 13.90 23.29
N THR A 125 11.54 13.97 24.49
CA THR A 125 10.52 13.00 24.92
C THR A 125 9.27 13.08 24.04
N LYS A 126 8.88 14.29 23.65
CA LYS A 126 7.77 14.49 22.71
C LYS A 126 8.11 13.93 21.32
N ALA A 127 9.32 14.19 20.82
CA ALA A 127 9.76 13.66 19.54
C ALA A 127 9.77 12.13 19.52
N GLN A 128 10.23 11.49 20.59
CA GLN A 128 10.21 10.04 20.73
C GLN A 128 8.79 9.46 20.69
N LEU A 129 7.82 10.08 21.36
CA LEU A 129 6.43 9.63 21.32
C LEU A 129 5.79 9.83 19.94
N VAL A 130 6.05 10.96 19.28
CA VAL A 130 5.60 11.19 17.89
C VAL A 130 6.21 10.14 16.94
N ALA A 131 7.50 9.85 17.08
CA ALA A 131 8.18 8.81 16.29
C ALA A 131 7.56 7.43 16.53
N GLN A 132 7.24 7.08 17.78
CA GLN A 132 6.59 5.82 18.11
C GLN A 132 5.19 5.71 17.48
N LEU A 133 4.39 6.77 17.51
CA LEU A 133 3.07 6.81 16.89
C LEU A 133 3.14 6.75 15.37
N LEU A 134 4.14 7.40 14.75
CA LEU A 134 4.42 7.28 13.32
C LEU A 134 4.76 5.83 12.94
N LEU A 135 5.72 5.20 13.62
CA LEU A 135 6.12 3.82 13.35
C LEU A 135 4.97 2.84 13.55
N THR A 136 4.15 3.05 14.58
CA THR A 136 2.94 2.25 14.83
C THR A 136 1.92 2.43 13.72
N SER A 137 1.76 3.65 13.20
CA SER A 137 0.86 3.93 12.07
C SER A 137 1.34 3.25 10.80
N LEU A 138 2.64 3.29 10.50
CA LEU A 138 3.26 2.59 9.36
C LEU A 138 3.03 1.08 9.44
N ASP A 139 3.19 0.48 10.63
CA ASP A 139 2.94 -0.96 10.84
C ASP A 139 1.45 -1.34 10.64
N ALA A 140 0.54 -0.38 10.72
CA ALA A 140 -0.89 -0.59 10.70
C ALA A 140 -1.59 -0.31 9.35
N ILE A 141 -0.83 -0.02 8.27
CA ILE A 141 -1.39 0.27 6.94
C ILE A 141 -1.77 -0.99 6.16
N SER A 142 -0.93 -2.02 6.17
CA SER A 142 -1.07 -3.13 5.22
C SER A 142 -2.25 -4.06 5.52
N TYR A 143 -2.91 -4.51 4.45
CA TYR A 143 -4.00 -5.49 4.51
C TYR A 143 -3.59 -6.79 5.23
N SER A 144 -2.40 -7.32 4.94
CA SER A 144 -1.94 -8.61 5.48
C SER A 144 -1.83 -8.58 7.00
N LYS A 145 -1.36 -7.47 7.57
CA LYS A 145 -1.25 -7.31 9.03
C LYS A 145 -2.63 -7.18 9.68
N GLU A 146 -3.55 -6.42 9.09
CA GLU A 146 -4.93 -6.33 9.59
C GLU A 146 -5.67 -7.67 9.50
N ALA A 147 -5.51 -8.41 8.40
CA ALA A 147 -6.11 -9.73 8.24
C ALA A 147 -5.58 -10.72 9.28
N LYS A 148 -4.27 -10.66 9.60
CA LYS A 148 -3.61 -11.56 10.55
C LYS A 148 -3.85 -11.21 12.01
N ARG A 149 -3.80 -9.92 12.36
CA ARG A 149 -3.90 -9.43 13.76
C ARG A 149 -5.33 -9.05 14.17
N GLY A 150 -6.26 -9.06 13.22
CA GLY A 150 -7.65 -8.63 13.43
C GLY A 150 -7.86 -7.16 13.07
N SER A 151 -9.10 -6.83 12.69
CA SER A 151 -9.47 -5.46 12.34
C SER A 151 -9.24 -4.52 13.52
N ARG A 152 -8.69 -3.34 13.24
CA ARG A 152 -8.48 -2.27 14.23
C ARG A 152 -7.56 -2.61 15.42
N TRP A 153 -6.68 -3.62 15.30
CA TRP A 153 -5.73 -4.02 16.35
C TRP A 153 -4.82 -2.89 16.86
N TYR A 154 -4.57 -1.89 16.03
CA TYR A 154 -3.69 -0.75 16.30
C TYR A 154 -4.37 0.36 17.11
N VAL A 155 -5.70 0.35 17.26
CA VAL A 155 -6.45 1.45 17.92
C VAL A 155 -5.95 1.70 19.35
N PRO A 156 -5.73 0.69 20.22
CA PRO A 156 -5.21 0.94 21.57
C PRO A 156 -3.83 1.63 21.55
N ALA A 157 -2.96 1.23 20.63
CA ALA A 157 -1.60 1.77 20.51
C ALA A 157 -1.56 3.20 19.95
N LEU A 158 -2.48 3.54 19.03
CA LEU A 158 -2.60 4.88 18.45
C LEU A 158 -3.50 5.83 19.25
N SER A 159 -4.23 5.33 20.25
CA SER A 159 -5.13 6.13 21.10
C SER A 159 -4.55 6.42 22.49
N ASP A 160 -3.28 6.10 22.71
CA ASP A 160 -2.54 6.40 23.95
C ASP A 160 -3.19 5.82 25.23
N GLY A 161 -3.93 4.71 25.10
CA GLY A 161 -4.67 4.10 26.21
C GLY A 161 -5.90 4.88 26.68
N VAL A 162 -6.29 5.98 26.03
CA VAL A 162 -7.57 6.64 26.28
C VAL A 162 -8.66 5.69 25.79
N ALA A 163 -9.43 5.12 26.73
CA ALA A 163 -10.61 4.33 26.41
C ALA A 163 -11.45 5.16 25.43
N ALA A 164 -11.72 4.61 24.25
CA ALA A 164 -12.44 5.26 23.18
C ALA A 164 -13.84 5.68 23.68
N VAL A 165 -13.93 6.85 24.30
CA VAL A 165 -15.20 7.54 24.46
C VAL A 165 -15.58 7.92 23.05
N ALA A 166 -16.72 7.37 22.61
CA ALA A 166 -17.20 7.23 21.23
C ALA A 166 -17.40 8.53 20.41
N SER A 167 -16.66 9.61 20.69
CA SER A 167 -16.87 10.94 20.14
C SER A 167 -15.62 11.63 19.59
N LYS A 168 -14.38 11.19 19.90
CA LYS A 168 -13.15 11.74 19.29
C LYS A 168 -12.12 10.65 19.03
N SER A 169 -12.14 10.08 17.82
CA SER A 169 -11.07 9.22 17.33
C SER A 169 -9.72 9.94 17.47
N SER A 170 -8.68 9.27 17.98
CA SER A 170 -7.33 9.84 18.03
C SER A 170 -6.92 10.33 16.63
N SER A 171 -6.27 11.48 16.54
CA SER A 171 -5.79 12.00 15.27
C SER A 171 -4.85 11.02 14.56
N TRP A 172 -4.12 10.17 15.30
CA TRP A 172 -3.25 9.16 14.70
C TRP A 172 -4.02 7.99 14.11
N VAL A 173 -5.14 7.61 14.74
CA VAL A 173 -6.07 6.65 14.15
C VAL A 173 -6.64 7.22 12.86
N ALA A 174 -7.01 8.50 12.84
CA ALA A 174 -7.49 9.16 11.62
C ALA A 174 -6.42 9.22 10.51
N VAL A 175 -5.18 9.65 10.81
CA VAL A 175 -4.05 9.64 9.86
C VAL A 175 -3.90 8.26 9.22
N ARG A 176 -3.82 7.23 10.08
CA ARG A 176 -3.69 5.85 9.66
C ARG A 176 -4.87 5.45 8.77
N ASP A 177 -6.10 5.77 9.16
CA ASP A 177 -7.30 5.38 8.43
C ASP A 177 -7.33 6.02 7.03
N TYR A 178 -6.97 7.31 6.88
CA TYR A 178 -6.88 7.96 5.56
C TYR A 178 -5.79 7.35 4.66
N VAL A 179 -4.60 7.07 5.20
CA VAL A 179 -3.52 6.47 4.40
C VAL A 179 -3.84 5.02 4.04
N SER A 180 -4.37 4.26 4.98
CA SER A 180 -4.81 2.87 4.81
C SER A 180 -5.91 2.75 3.76
N ASP A 181 -6.91 3.64 3.79
CA ASP A 181 -7.95 3.69 2.78
C ASP A 181 -7.39 4.06 1.42
N SER A 182 -6.49 5.05 1.37
CA SER A 182 -5.87 5.47 0.11
C SER A 182 -5.06 4.35 -0.55
N ASP A 183 -4.24 3.62 0.21
CA ASP A 183 -3.49 2.46 -0.30
C ASP A 183 -4.45 1.40 -0.87
N LYS A 184 -5.52 1.08 -0.12
CA LYS A 184 -6.53 0.08 -0.53
C LYS A 184 -7.36 0.53 -1.74
N LEU A 185 -7.65 1.83 -1.86
CA LEU A 185 -8.34 2.40 -3.02
C LEU A 185 -7.53 2.30 -4.30
N GLU A 186 -6.20 2.32 -4.20
CA GLU A 186 -5.26 2.16 -5.32
C GLU A 186 -5.21 0.71 -5.81
N ALA A 187 -5.59 -0.25 -4.96
CA ALA A 187 -5.67 -1.67 -5.28
C ALA A 187 -7.02 -2.12 -5.87
N ILE A 188 -8.05 -1.27 -5.92
CA ILE A 188 -9.39 -1.60 -6.46
C ILE A 188 -9.80 -0.71 -7.64
N GLY A 189 -10.78 -1.17 -8.42
CA GLY A 189 -11.16 -0.57 -9.71
C GLY A 189 -10.55 -1.30 -10.91
N GLU A 190 -10.82 -0.81 -12.12
CA GLU A 190 -10.24 -1.38 -13.36
C GLU A 190 -8.71 -1.51 -13.30
N GLU A 191 -8.02 -0.42 -12.96
CA GLU A 191 -6.56 -0.37 -12.80
C GLU A 191 -6.03 -1.39 -11.77
N GLY A 192 -6.76 -1.58 -10.67
CA GLY A 192 -6.38 -2.56 -9.65
C GLY A 192 -6.44 -3.99 -10.18
N LEU A 193 -7.44 -4.31 -11.00
CA LEU A 193 -7.59 -5.63 -11.60
C LEU A 193 -6.52 -5.90 -12.67
N LEU A 194 -6.26 -4.90 -13.51
CA LEU A 194 -5.19 -4.96 -14.52
C LEU A 194 -3.82 -5.17 -13.87
N ARG A 195 -3.50 -4.43 -12.81
CA ARG A 195 -2.26 -4.62 -12.05
C ARG A 195 -2.17 -6.01 -11.41
N CYS A 196 -3.29 -6.54 -10.90
CA CYS A 196 -3.30 -7.90 -10.37
C CYS A 196 -2.94 -8.91 -11.47
N TYR A 197 -3.51 -8.76 -12.66
CA TYR A 197 -3.24 -9.64 -13.80
C TYR A 197 -1.81 -9.49 -14.32
N GLU A 198 -1.30 -8.27 -14.44
CA GLU A 198 0.10 -8.00 -14.81
C GLU A 198 1.08 -8.63 -13.82
N TYR A 199 0.82 -8.49 -12.51
CA TYR A 199 1.63 -9.12 -11.48
C TYR A 199 1.62 -10.64 -11.61
N THR A 200 0.44 -11.27 -11.79
CA THR A 200 0.34 -12.71 -12.01
C THR A 200 1.13 -13.13 -13.26
N CYS A 201 1.03 -12.39 -14.37
CA CYS A 201 1.84 -12.63 -15.58
C CYS A 201 3.34 -12.61 -15.27
N ALA A 202 3.81 -11.59 -14.56
CA ALA A 202 5.22 -11.42 -14.21
C ALA A 202 5.75 -12.57 -13.34
N GLN A 203 4.96 -13.01 -12.35
CA GLN A 203 5.32 -14.14 -11.48
C GLN A 203 5.46 -15.45 -12.25
N TYR A 204 4.48 -15.77 -13.11
CA TYR A 204 4.53 -16.98 -13.94
C TYR A 204 5.67 -16.95 -14.96
N ARG A 205 5.93 -15.77 -15.55
CA ARG A 205 7.06 -15.59 -16.45
C ARG A 205 8.40 -15.82 -15.75
N ALA A 206 8.59 -15.25 -14.55
CA ALA A 206 9.79 -15.44 -13.77
C ALA A 206 10.02 -16.93 -13.44
N ALA A 207 8.96 -17.65 -13.06
CA ALA A 207 9.01 -19.09 -12.81
C ALA A 207 9.37 -19.90 -14.07
N ALA A 208 8.75 -19.60 -15.21
CA ALA A 208 9.04 -20.27 -16.49
C ALA A 208 10.50 -20.06 -16.94
N LEU A 209 11.02 -18.83 -16.81
CA LEU A 209 12.41 -18.52 -17.13
C LEU A 209 13.40 -19.21 -16.18
N ALA A 210 13.06 -19.34 -14.89
CA ALA A 210 13.88 -20.06 -13.93
C ALA A 210 13.97 -21.56 -14.27
N GLN A 211 12.84 -22.19 -14.63
CA GLN A 211 12.78 -23.59 -15.06
C GLN A 211 13.58 -23.84 -16.34
N ARG A 212 13.52 -22.92 -17.32
CA ARG A 212 14.33 -22.99 -18.54
C ARG A 212 15.83 -22.92 -18.28
N LYS A 213 16.28 -22.18 -17.27
CA LYS A 213 17.72 -22.15 -16.92
C LYS A 213 18.21 -23.46 -16.33
N LEU A 214 17.33 -24.21 -15.66
CA LEU A 214 17.63 -25.52 -15.07
C LEU A 214 17.67 -26.63 -16.14
N ASN A 215 16.79 -26.55 -17.14
CA ASN A 215 16.73 -27.51 -18.23
C ASN A 215 17.56 -27.00 -19.42
N SER A 216 18.77 -27.53 -19.61
CA SER A 216 19.70 -27.18 -20.71
C SER A 216 18.99 -26.95 -22.06
N PRO A 217 19.48 -26.02 -22.90
CA PRO A 217 18.78 -25.58 -24.10
C PRO A 217 18.74 -26.70 -25.15
N GLN A 218 17.66 -27.47 -25.20
CA GLN A 218 17.27 -28.15 -26.42
C GLN A 218 16.63 -27.12 -27.34
N ALA A 219 17.22 -26.99 -28.54
CA ALA A 219 16.79 -26.10 -29.60
C ALA A 219 15.27 -26.23 -29.84
N SER A 220 14.54 -25.13 -29.68
CA SER A 220 13.11 -25.09 -29.94
C SER A 220 12.83 -25.13 -31.43
N SER A 221 12.16 -26.18 -31.86
CA SER A 221 11.39 -26.23 -33.10
C SER A 221 10.48 -25.00 -33.19
N GLU A 222 10.38 -24.38 -34.36
CA GLU A 222 9.35 -23.37 -34.64
C GLU A 222 7.97 -23.95 -34.26
N MET A 223 7.28 -23.31 -33.33
CA MET A 223 5.90 -23.67 -33.01
C MET A 223 4.99 -23.16 -34.11
N ALA A 224 4.15 -24.03 -34.66
CA ALA A 224 3.09 -23.60 -35.56
C ALA A 224 2.18 -22.57 -34.87
N ALA A 225 1.78 -21.52 -35.58
CA ALA A 225 1.01 -20.41 -35.03
C ALA A 225 -0.31 -20.85 -34.34
N SER A 226 -0.96 -21.90 -34.85
CA SER A 226 -2.17 -22.47 -34.25
C SER A 226 -1.92 -23.11 -32.88
N HIS A 227 -0.73 -23.70 -32.66
CA HIS A 227 -0.33 -24.24 -31.38
C HIS A 227 0.00 -23.12 -30.38
N ALA A 228 0.70 -22.07 -30.83
CA ALA A 228 0.99 -20.89 -30.00
C ALA A 228 -0.29 -20.23 -29.46
N ALA A 229 -1.28 -19.99 -30.33
CA ALA A 229 -2.55 -19.40 -29.93
C ALA A 229 -3.38 -20.31 -28.98
N SER A 230 -3.15 -21.63 -28.99
CA SER A 230 -3.76 -22.56 -28.04
C SER A 230 -3.07 -22.49 -26.68
N VAL A 231 -1.74 -22.40 -26.65
CA VAL A 231 -0.95 -22.29 -25.42
C VAL A 231 -1.25 -20.97 -24.70
N GLU A 232 -1.33 -19.87 -25.44
CA GLU A 232 -1.67 -18.55 -24.89
C GLU A 232 -3.05 -18.57 -24.22
N ARG A 233 -4.08 -19.11 -24.89
CA ARG A 233 -5.43 -19.22 -24.31
C ARG A 233 -5.49 -20.09 -23.05
N GLN A 234 -4.73 -21.18 -23.01
CA GLN A 234 -4.63 -22.02 -21.81
C GLN A 234 -3.96 -21.28 -20.66
N LEU A 235 -2.89 -20.53 -20.95
CA LEU A 235 -2.20 -19.73 -19.96
C LEU A 235 -3.09 -18.59 -19.44
N GLU A 236 -3.81 -17.88 -20.31
CA GLU A 236 -4.76 -16.84 -19.94
C GLU A 236 -5.85 -17.37 -18.98
N ALA A 237 -6.41 -18.55 -19.27
CA ALA A 237 -7.42 -19.17 -18.40
C ALA A 237 -6.86 -19.51 -17.00
N MET A 238 -5.61 -19.97 -16.93
CA MET A 238 -4.94 -20.28 -15.67
C MET A 238 -4.62 -19.01 -14.87
N LEU A 239 -4.03 -18.00 -15.52
CA LEU A 239 -3.72 -16.70 -14.91
C LEU A 239 -4.99 -16.02 -14.38
N LEU A 240 -6.10 -16.11 -15.13
CA LEU A 240 -7.40 -15.63 -14.69
C LEU A 240 -7.88 -16.35 -13.43
N GLY A 241 -7.68 -17.67 -13.32
CA GLY A 241 -8.00 -18.44 -12.12
C GLY A 241 -7.29 -17.94 -10.86
N GLU A 242 -6.01 -17.58 -10.98
CA GLU A 242 -5.23 -16.97 -9.89
C GLU A 242 -5.75 -15.56 -9.52
N VAL A 243 -6.08 -14.74 -10.52
CA VAL A 243 -6.67 -13.41 -10.28
C VAL A 243 -8.03 -13.51 -9.59
N VAL A 244 -8.89 -14.45 -10.00
CA VAL A 244 -10.18 -14.72 -9.37
C VAL A 244 -9.99 -15.11 -7.90
N THR A 245 -9.02 -15.98 -7.63
CA THR A 245 -8.68 -16.38 -6.26
C THR A 245 -8.25 -15.18 -5.42
N HIS A 246 -7.31 -14.37 -5.93
CA HIS A 246 -6.84 -13.16 -5.24
C HIS A 246 -7.96 -12.14 -5.02
N PHE A 247 -8.86 -11.99 -5.98
CA PHE A 247 -10.02 -11.12 -5.87
C PHE A 247 -10.91 -11.52 -4.69
N HIS A 248 -11.23 -12.80 -4.55
CA HIS A 248 -12.06 -13.28 -3.45
C HIS A 248 -11.35 -13.28 -2.09
N GLU A 249 -10.07 -13.63 -2.05
CA GLU A 249 -9.29 -13.68 -0.81
C GLU A 249 -9.00 -12.27 -0.24
N LYS A 250 -8.82 -11.27 -1.11
CA LYS A 250 -8.39 -9.91 -0.74
C LYS A 250 -9.25 -8.80 -1.35
N LEU A 251 -9.23 -8.60 -2.67
CA LEU A 251 -9.70 -7.36 -3.30
C LEU A 251 -11.19 -7.06 -3.02
N LYS A 252 -12.05 -8.07 -3.12
CA LYS A 252 -13.49 -7.99 -2.82
C LYS A 252 -13.78 -7.57 -1.38
N ARG A 253 -12.86 -7.82 -0.45
CA ARG A 253 -13.03 -7.53 0.98
C ARG A 253 -12.58 -6.13 1.34
N LEU A 254 -11.71 -5.50 0.55
CA LEU A 254 -11.13 -4.19 0.86
C LEU A 254 -12.21 -3.14 1.10
N GLN A 255 -13.12 -2.96 0.13
CA GLN A 255 -14.17 -1.95 0.24
C GLN A 255 -15.14 -2.17 1.41
N PRO A 256 -15.77 -3.35 1.60
CA PRO A 256 -16.73 -3.51 2.69
C PRO A 256 -16.08 -3.56 4.07
N MET A 257 -14.89 -4.16 4.22
CA MET A 257 -14.33 -4.50 5.54
C MET A 257 -13.15 -3.64 6.00
N PHE A 258 -12.35 -3.08 5.09
CA PHE A 258 -11.05 -2.49 5.44
C PHE A 258 -10.90 -1.01 5.09
N ILE A 259 -11.64 -0.51 4.10
CA ILE A 259 -11.79 0.93 3.86
C ILE A 259 -12.77 1.45 4.90
N VAL A 260 -12.45 2.51 5.66
CA VAL A 260 -13.22 2.90 6.86
C VAL A 260 -13.69 4.35 6.89
N THR A 261 -13.02 5.25 6.19
CA THR A 261 -13.35 6.68 6.14
C THR A 261 -14.59 6.92 5.27
N PRO A 262 -15.46 7.89 5.60
CA PRO A 262 -16.60 8.23 4.75
C PRO A 262 -16.20 8.57 3.31
N ALA A 263 -15.20 9.43 3.11
CA ALA A 263 -14.66 9.72 1.77
C ALA A 263 -14.12 8.47 1.08
N GLY A 264 -13.39 7.62 1.80
CA GLY A 264 -12.85 6.37 1.27
C GLY A 264 -13.95 5.43 0.80
N LYS A 265 -15.01 5.26 1.61
CA LYS A 265 -16.18 4.47 1.23
C LYS A 265 -16.87 5.04 -0.01
N ASN A 266 -17.04 6.35 -0.09
CA ASN A 266 -17.68 7.02 -1.22
C ASN A 266 -16.91 6.79 -2.53
N LEU A 267 -15.57 6.92 -2.51
CA LEU A 267 -14.74 6.68 -3.70
C LEU A 267 -14.55 5.20 -4.02
N GLY A 268 -14.51 4.33 -3.00
CA GLY A 268 -14.25 2.91 -3.17
C GLY A 268 -15.46 2.10 -3.63
N THR A 269 -16.69 2.59 -3.39
CA THR A 269 -17.93 1.89 -3.79
C THR A 269 -18.04 1.73 -5.30
N PRO A 270 -17.95 2.80 -6.12
CA PRO A 270 -17.99 2.64 -7.58
C PRO A 270 -16.82 1.81 -8.11
N ARG A 271 -15.60 1.95 -7.55
CA ARG A 271 -14.42 1.17 -7.95
C ARG A 271 -14.57 -0.33 -7.68
N ALA A 272 -15.13 -0.69 -6.52
CA ALA A 272 -15.37 -2.09 -6.17
C ALA A 272 -16.44 -2.72 -7.09
N ALA A 273 -17.49 -1.96 -7.43
CA ALA A 273 -18.53 -2.41 -8.35
C ALA A 273 -17.98 -2.59 -9.78
N GLU A 274 -17.22 -1.61 -10.27
CA GLU A 274 -16.54 -1.66 -11.57
C GLU A 274 -15.60 -2.86 -11.68
N MET A 275 -14.72 -3.05 -10.69
CA MET A 275 -13.79 -4.19 -10.65
C MET A 275 -14.52 -5.54 -10.69
N ALA A 276 -15.62 -5.67 -9.94
CA ALA A 276 -16.41 -6.90 -9.93
C ALA A 276 -17.06 -7.16 -11.30
N ALA A 277 -17.65 -6.14 -11.92
CA ALA A 277 -18.24 -6.24 -13.25
C ALA A 277 -17.20 -6.57 -14.32
N LEU A 278 -16.00 -5.97 -14.26
CA LEU A 278 -14.91 -6.26 -15.17
C LEU A 278 -14.38 -7.69 -15.01
N LEU A 279 -14.28 -8.20 -13.78
CA LEU A 279 -13.90 -9.59 -13.56
C LEU A 279 -14.94 -10.57 -14.12
N GLU A 280 -16.24 -10.28 -13.97
CA GLU A 280 -17.31 -11.08 -14.58
C GLU A 280 -17.21 -11.09 -16.12
N GLU A 281 -16.84 -9.95 -16.72
CA GLU A 281 -16.58 -9.85 -18.16
C GLU A 281 -15.40 -10.74 -18.57
N TRP A 282 -14.28 -10.67 -17.83
CA TRP A 282 -13.10 -11.51 -18.10
C TRP A 282 -13.39 -13.00 -17.92
N GLN A 283 -14.23 -13.38 -16.96
CA GLN A 283 -14.66 -14.76 -16.77
C GLN A 283 -15.51 -15.28 -17.93
N ARG A 284 -16.26 -14.40 -18.62
CA ARG A 284 -17.12 -14.78 -19.74
C ARG A 284 -16.39 -14.77 -21.08
N HIS A 285 -15.51 -13.79 -21.29
CA HIS A 285 -14.91 -13.50 -22.60
C HIS A 285 -13.39 -13.69 -22.66
N GLY A 286 -12.76 -13.98 -21.51
CA GLY A 286 -11.31 -14.06 -21.36
C GLY A 286 -10.71 -12.75 -20.83
N PRO A 287 -9.56 -12.81 -20.14
CA PRO A 287 -8.83 -11.62 -19.71
C PRO A 287 -8.16 -10.93 -20.92
N PRO A 288 -7.52 -9.76 -20.72
CA PRO A 288 -6.65 -9.18 -21.74
C PRO A 288 -5.60 -10.18 -22.24
N PRO A 289 -5.20 -10.11 -23.53
CA PRO A 289 -4.24 -11.05 -24.08
C PRO A 289 -2.95 -11.09 -23.28
N VAL A 290 -2.48 -12.29 -22.93
CA VAL A 290 -1.28 -12.45 -22.10
C VAL A 290 -0.04 -11.82 -22.75
N THR A 291 -0.02 -11.73 -24.08
CA THR A 291 1.06 -11.14 -24.88
C THR A 291 1.25 -9.63 -24.68
N VAL A 292 0.25 -8.94 -24.11
CA VAL A 292 0.37 -7.54 -23.68
C VAL A 292 1.43 -7.40 -22.58
N TYR A 293 1.49 -8.36 -21.64
CA TYR A 293 2.39 -8.35 -20.50
C TYR A 293 3.57 -9.33 -20.64
N TRP A 294 3.39 -10.37 -21.46
CA TRP A 294 4.35 -11.43 -21.71
C TRP A 294 4.43 -11.75 -23.20
N ARG A 295 5.16 -10.91 -23.95
CA ARG A 295 5.23 -10.95 -25.42
C ARG A 295 5.49 -12.33 -26.04
N ASN A 296 6.36 -13.13 -25.43
CA ASN A 296 6.74 -14.46 -25.94
C ASN A 296 6.13 -15.61 -25.11
N ALA A 297 4.94 -15.42 -24.55
CA ALA A 297 4.31 -16.36 -23.62
C ALA A 297 4.29 -17.79 -24.15
N ALA A 298 3.78 -18.03 -25.36
CA ALA A 298 3.74 -19.38 -25.95
C ALA A 298 5.11 -20.05 -26.08
N ALA A 299 6.16 -19.28 -26.38
CA ALA A 299 7.50 -19.82 -26.55
C ALA A 299 8.23 -20.00 -25.22
N GLU A 300 7.99 -19.13 -24.23
CA GLU A 300 8.64 -19.17 -22.92
C GLU A 300 7.94 -20.13 -21.95
N TYR A 301 6.63 -20.32 -22.08
CA TYR A 301 5.83 -21.21 -21.25
C TYR A 301 5.85 -22.65 -21.81
N THR A 302 6.72 -23.49 -21.26
CA THR A 302 6.71 -24.94 -21.54
C THR A 302 5.66 -25.62 -20.68
N HIS A 303 4.65 -26.21 -21.32
CA HIS A 303 3.58 -26.97 -20.68
C HIS A 303 4.18 -28.10 -19.83
N GLN A 304 4.11 -28.01 -18.49
CA GLN A 304 4.36 -29.15 -17.61
C GLN A 304 3.04 -29.62 -16.99
N ARG A 305 2.82 -30.94 -17.06
CA ARG A 305 1.81 -31.67 -16.30
C ARG A 305 1.91 -31.28 -14.82
N GLU A 306 0.79 -30.82 -14.27
CA GLU A 306 0.46 -30.73 -12.85
C GLU A 306 1.58 -30.19 -11.93
N ILE A 307 1.63 -28.86 -11.77
CA ILE A 307 2.19 -28.26 -10.56
C ILE A 307 1.03 -27.99 -9.60
N GLY A 308 0.56 -29.05 -8.95
CA GLY A 308 -0.01 -28.89 -7.62
C GLY A 308 1.12 -28.49 -6.66
N SER A 309 0.87 -27.55 -5.75
CA SER A 309 1.71 -27.28 -4.57
C SER A 309 2.99 -26.42 -4.75
N LEU A 310 2.89 -25.18 -5.25
CA LEU A 310 3.96 -24.16 -5.04
C LEU A 310 3.52 -22.85 -4.36
N VAL A 311 2.26 -22.70 -3.92
CA VAL A 311 1.78 -21.45 -3.31
C VAL A 311 1.74 -21.46 -1.77
N GLU A 312 2.15 -22.54 -1.10
CA GLU A 312 2.16 -22.59 0.39
C GLU A 312 3.35 -21.89 1.06
N GLY A 313 4.30 -21.31 0.30
CA GLY A 313 5.55 -20.79 0.87
C GLY A 313 5.61 -19.30 1.24
N GLN A 314 4.61 -18.48 0.91
CA GLN A 314 4.71 -17.00 1.07
C GLN A 314 3.42 -16.30 1.53
N ARG A 315 2.52 -17.00 2.24
CA ARG A 315 1.32 -16.40 2.87
C ARG A 315 1.60 -15.87 4.28
#